data_AF-A0A350YXT8-F1
#
_entry.id   AF-A0A350YXT8-F1
#
_cell.length_a   1.000
_cell.length_b   1.000
_cell.length_c   1.000
_cell.angle_alpha   90.00
_cell.angle_beta   90.00
_cell.angle_gamma   90.00
#
_symmetry.space_group_name_H-M   'P 1'
#
loop_
_entity.id
_entity.type
_entity.pdbx_description
1 polymer ?
#
loop_
_entity_poly.entity_id
_entity_poly.type
_entity_poly.pdbx_seq_one_letter_code
_entity_poly.pdbx_strand_id
1 'polypeptide(L)'
;RNMVTSLFKYDRIQTTDIKARELRRWADHLITLAKRGDLHARRQAMSIVREPGVVYRLFDQAKERYGDRAGGYTRIVKIGIRPGDAAPVSMIELIGIEKYKGKSAAKKKEKKSAAADSAKVKTKSVAEEADSPQKVEE
;
A
#
# COMPACT_ATOMS: atom_id res chain seq x y z
N ARG A 1 12.31 14.46 9.61
CA ARG A 1 11.44 14.81 8.46
C ARG A 1 11.55 13.77 7.33
N ASN A 2 12.71 13.60 6.68
CA ASN A 2 12.85 12.62 5.57
C ASN A 2 12.43 11.19 5.94
N MET A 3 12.91 10.64 7.07
CA MET A 3 12.51 9.29 7.51
C MET A 3 11.00 9.13 7.71
N VAL A 4 10.32 10.18 8.17
CA VAL A 4 8.87 10.18 8.36
C VAL A 4 8.17 10.14 7.00
N THR A 5 8.60 10.99 6.07
CA THR A 5 8.11 10.96 4.68
C THR A 5 8.33 9.58 4.05
N SER A 6 9.53 9.00 4.21
CA SER A 6 9.86 7.67 3.68
C SER A 6 9.00 6.57 4.29
N LEU A 7 8.76 6.60 5.61
CA LEU A 7 7.88 5.62 6.28
C LEU A 7 6.47 5.68 5.69
N PHE A 8 5.89 6.88 5.55
CA PHE A 8 4.55 7.01 4.98
C PHE A 8 4.50 6.77 3.48
N LYS A 9 5.63 6.86 2.76
CA LYS A 9 5.73 6.58 1.32
C LYS A 9 5.83 5.09 1.01
N TYR A 10 6.62 4.36 1.79
CA TYR A 10 6.94 2.95 1.54
C TYR A 10 6.29 1.97 2.53
N ASP A 11 5.54 2.46 3.53
CA ASP A 11 4.91 1.72 4.64
C ASP A 11 5.88 0.97 5.58
N ARG A 12 7.11 0.69 5.14
CA ARG A 12 8.14 -0.06 5.85
C ARG A 12 9.53 0.49 5.53
N ILE A 13 10.36 0.70 6.55
CA ILE A 13 11.77 1.08 6.38
C ILE A 13 12.68 0.37 7.37
N GLN A 14 13.93 0.13 6.98
CA GLN A 14 14.99 -0.36 7.86
C GLN A 14 15.83 0.82 8.36
N THR A 15 16.05 0.90 9.67
CA THR A 15 16.87 1.96 10.27
C THR A 15 17.49 1.47 11.58
N THR A 16 18.27 2.32 12.24
CA THR A 16 18.83 1.97 13.55
C THR A 16 17.74 1.97 14.62
N ASP A 17 17.89 1.14 15.65
CA ASP A 17 16.86 0.96 16.69
C ASP A 17 16.47 2.27 17.37
N ILE A 18 17.46 3.10 17.71
CA ILE A 18 17.24 4.42 18.31
C ILE A 18 16.42 5.34 17.38
N LYS A 19 16.74 5.35 16.08
CA LYS A 19 15.99 6.15 15.09
C LYS A 19 14.58 5.61 14.90
N ALA A 20 14.38 4.29 14.91
CA ALA A 20 13.05 3.68 14.82
C ALA A 20 12.17 4.06 16.02
N ARG A 21 12.72 4.05 17.24
CA ARG A 21 12.02 4.45 18.46
C ARG A 21 11.59 5.91 18.42
N GLU A 22 12.44 6.81 17.94
CA GLU A 22 12.08 8.22 17.78
C GLU A 22 11.03 8.42 16.67
N LEU A 23 11.15 7.68 15.57
CA LEU A 23 10.21 7.77 14.45
C LEU A 23 8.78 7.40 14.86
N ARG A 24 8.62 6.47 15.81
CA ARG A 24 7.32 6.08 16.37
C ARG A 24 6.54 7.28 16.91
N ARG A 25 7.18 8.16 17.68
CA ARG A 25 6.53 9.34 18.26
C ARG A 25 5.95 10.27 17.18
N TRP A 26 6.73 10.49 16.12
CA TRP A 26 6.31 11.32 14.99
C TRP A 26 5.20 10.67 14.16
N ALA A 27 5.32 9.37 13.90
CA ALA A 27 4.32 8.62 13.15
C ALA A 27 2.97 8.60 13.87
N ASP A 28 2.98 8.35 15.18
CA ASP A 28 1.75 8.31 15.98
C ASP A 28 1.06 9.69 16.05
N HIS A 29 1.84 10.77 16.18
CA HIS A 29 1.32 12.12 16.15
C HIS A 29 0.66 12.45 14.79
N LEU A 30 1.34 12.16 13.68
CA LEU A 30 0.83 12.46 12.34
C LEU A 30 -0.40 11.63 11.97
N ILE A 31 -0.46 10.36 12.38
CA ILE A 31 -1.66 9.53 12.15
C ILE A 31 -2.83 10.05 12.98
N THR A 32 -2.58 10.52 14.20
CA THR A 32 -3.62 11.14 15.04
C THR A 32 -4.18 12.41 14.39
N LEU A 33 -3.30 13.26 13.84
CA LEU A 33 -3.71 14.42 13.04
C LEU A 33 -4.51 14.01 11.79
N ALA A 34 -4.08 12.96 11.09
CA ALA A 34 -4.76 12.45 9.91
C ALA A 34 -6.16 11.89 10.21
N LYS A 35 -6.35 11.24 11.37
CA LYS A 35 -7.66 10.77 11.85
C LYS A 35 -8.63 11.93 12.10
N ARG A 36 -8.14 13.06 12.65
CA ARG A 36 -8.94 14.28 12.88
C ARG A 36 -9.44 14.85 11.55
N GLY A 37 -8.55 14.99 10.57
CA GLY A 37 -8.93 15.31 9.19
C GLY A 37 -9.33 16.76 8.90
N ASP A 38 -9.15 17.69 9.84
CA ASP A 38 -9.44 19.12 9.66
C ASP A 38 -8.38 19.84 8.80
N LEU A 39 -8.71 21.04 8.30
CA LEU A 39 -7.79 21.85 7.50
C LEU A 39 -6.54 22.24 8.31
N HIS A 40 -6.71 22.49 9.61
CA HIS A 40 -5.61 22.85 10.50
C HIS A 40 -4.61 21.69 10.68
N ALA A 41 -5.07 20.46 10.91
CA ALA A 41 -4.20 19.29 10.99
C ALA A 41 -3.47 19.02 9.67
N ARG A 42 -4.13 19.24 8.52
CA ARG A 42 -3.45 19.13 7.22
C ARG A 42 -2.29 20.12 7.11
N ARG A 43 -2.49 21.39 7.52
CA ARG A 43 -1.42 22.41 7.55
C ARG A 43 -0.31 22.04 8.53
N GLN A 44 -0.65 21.53 9.72
CA GLN A 44 0.34 21.05 10.69
C GLN A 44 1.16 19.87 10.14
N ALA A 45 0.53 18.89 9.50
CA ALA A 45 1.22 17.75 8.91
C ALA A 45 2.16 18.16 7.76
N MET A 46 1.73 19.09 6.91
CA MET A 46 2.53 19.69 5.85
C MET A 46 3.76 20.44 6.36
N SER A 47 3.72 20.96 7.59
CA SER A 47 4.88 21.59 8.21
C SER A 47 5.98 20.59 8.56
N ILE A 48 5.68 19.29 8.67
CA ILE A 48 6.61 18.23 9.08
C ILE A 48 7.03 17.36 7.90
N VAL A 49 6.07 16.95 7.07
CA VAL A 49 6.26 16.07 5.91
C VAL A 49 6.58 16.92 4.69
N ARG A 50 7.69 16.60 4.00
CA ARG A 50 8.17 17.39 2.86
C ARG A 50 7.34 17.22 1.59
N GLU A 51 6.80 16.03 1.35
CA GLU A 51 6.08 15.73 0.12
C GLU A 51 4.56 15.88 0.33
N PRO A 52 3.88 16.84 -0.35
CA PRO A 52 2.44 17.05 -0.20
C PRO A 52 1.62 15.81 -0.56
N GLY A 53 2.01 15.11 -1.63
CA GLY A 53 1.32 13.89 -2.09
C GLY A 53 1.21 12.81 -1.01
N VAL A 54 2.23 12.69 -0.15
CA VAL A 54 2.23 11.72 0.95
C VAL A 54 1.23 12.13 2.03
N VAL A 55 1.09 13.43 2.30
CA VAL A 55 0.11 13.95 3.27
C VAL A 55 -1.31 13.71 2.78
N TYR A 56 -1.60 14.00 1.51
CA TYR A 56 -2.93 13.72 0.94
C TYR A 56 -3.29 12.24 1.08
N ARG A 57 -2.40 11.35 0.65
CA ARG A 57 -2.59 9.90 0.77
C ARG A 57 -2.81 9.45 2.22
N LEU A 58 -2.04 10.01 3.15
CA LEU A 58 -2.18 9.69 4.58
C LEU A 58 -3.56 10.06 5.10
N PHE A 59 -4.03 11.28 4.84
CA PHE A 59 -5.33 11.74 5.33
C PHE A 59 -6.52 11.00 4.70
N ASP A 60 -6.41 10.62 3.43
CA ASP A 60 -7.48 9.89 2.75
C ASP A 60 -7.60 8.45 3.29
N GLN A 61 -6.47 7.80 3.59
CA GLN A 61 -6.44 6.41 4.05
C GLN A 61 -6.54 6.26 5.58
N ALA A 62 -6.24 7.30 6.36
CA ALA A 62 -6.09 7.17 7.82
C ALA A 62 -7.35 6.70 8.53
N LYS A 63 -8.53 7.19 8.13
CA LYS A 63 -9.81 6.80 8.76
C LYS A 63 -10.13 5.33 8.55
N GLU A 64 -9.97 4.82 7.33
CA GLU A 64 -10.20 3.40 7.01
C GLU A 64 -9.15 2.49 7.68
N ARG A 65 -7.88 2.92 7.70
CA ARG A 65 -6.77 2.07 8.17
C ARG A 65 -6.63 2.05 9.69
N TYR A 66 -6.91 3.17 10.36
CA TYR A 66 -6.60 3.39 11.77
C TYR A 66 -7.78 3.89 12.62
N GLY A 67 -8.99 4.00 12.06
CA GLY A 67 -10.18 4.53 12.72
C GLY A 67 -10.43 3.93 14.10
N ASP A 68 -10.45 2.61 14.19
CA ASP A 68 -10.81 1.87 15.40
C ASP A 68 -9.67 1.79 16.44
N ARG A 69 -8.47 2.24 16.10
CA ARG A 69 -7.28 2.08 16.96
C ARG A 69 -6.93 3.37 17.70
N ALA A 70 -6.81 3.29 19.02
CA ALA A 70 -6.37 4.38 19.89
C ALA A 70 -4.85 4.35 20.12
N GLY A 71 -4.06 4.56 19.06
CA GLY A 71 -2.60 4.70 19.16
C GLY A 71 -1.79 3.43 18.85
N GLY A 72 -0.47 3.59 18.85
CA GLY A 72 0.47 2.52 18.49
C GLY A 72 0.27 2.03 17.07
N TYR A 73 0.48 2.91 16.08
CA TYR A 73 0.21 2.62 14.67
C TYR A 73 1.43 2.05 13.93
N THR A 74 2.57 2.02 14.60
CA THR A 74 3.82 1.44 14.09
C THR A 74 4.22 0.20 14.88
N ARG A 75 4.83 -0.76 14.18
CA ARG A 75 5.48 -1.96 14.72
C ARG A 75 6.99 -1.84 14.47
N ILE A 76 7.78 -2.09 15.51
CA ILE A 76 9.24 -2.15 15.43
C ILE A 76 9.66 -3.59 15.65
N VAL A 77 10.45 -4.15 14.73
CA VAL A 77 11.00 -5.50 14.79
C VAL A 77 12.52 -5.41 14.73
N LYS A 78 13.21 -5.98 15.71
CA LYS A 78 14.67 -6.05 15.71
C LYS A 78 15.12 -7.06 14.66
N ILE A 79 16.03 -6.65 13.77
CA ILE A 79 16.56 -7.53 12.70
C ILE A 79 17.91 -8.11 13.13
N GLY A 80 18.78 -7.28 13.69
CA GLY A 80 20.14 -7.68 14.04
C GLY A 80 21.08 -6.50 14.18
N ILE A 81 22.36 -6.75 13.94
CA ILE A 81 23.44 -5.77 14.09
C ILE A 81 24.03 -5.46 12.71
N ARG A 82 24.32 -4.19 12.45
CA ARG A 82 24.93 -3.75 11.19
C ARG A 82 26.43 -4.06 11.18
N PRO A 83 26.97 -4.63 10.08
CA PRO A 83 28.40 -4.86 9.96
C PRO A 83 29.15 -3.52 9.83
N GLY A 84 30.30 -3.42 10.50
CA GLY A 84 31.18 -2.24 10.47
C GLY A 84 31.06 -1.34 11.69
N ASP A 85 29.85 -0.90 12.05
CA ASP A 85 29.61 0.00 13.19
C ASP A 85 28.92 -0.66 14.38
N ALA A 86 28.61 -1.96 14.28
CA ALA A 86 27.89 -2.74 15.28
C ALA A 86 26.56 -2.11 15.76
N ALA A 87 25.94 -1.23 14.95
CA ALA A 87 24.72 -0.56 15.34
C ALA A 87 23.51 -1.53 15.28
N PRO A 88 22.63 -1.56 16.29
CA PRO A 88 21.41 -2.37 16.24
C PRO A 88 20.46 -1.80 15.19
N VAL A 89 20.01 -2.67 14.28
CA VAL A 89 19.08 -2.35 13.18
C VAL A 89 17.72 -2.95 13.48
N SER A 90 16.70 -2.12 13.27
CA SER A 90 15.29 -2.46 13.43
C SER A 90 14.51 -2.09 12.17
N MET A 91 13.56 -2.94 11.82
CA MET A 91 12.53 -2.67 10.81
C MET A 91 11.38 -1.94 11.50
N ILE A 92 10.95 -0.81 10.95
CA ILE A 92 9.74 -0.11 11.38
C ILE A 92 8.69 -0.16 10.28
N GLU A 93 7.46 -0.51 10.67
CA GLU A 93 6.34 -0.80 9.76
C GLU A 93 5.07 -0.14 10.26
N LEU A 94 4.25 0.35 9.33
CA LEU A 94 2.88 0.75 9.62
C LEU A 94 1.96 -0.47 9.79
N ILE A 95 1.05 -0.41 10.75
CA ILE A 95 0.07 -1.47 10.98
C ILE A 95 -1.01 -1.44 9.88
N GLY A 96 -1.57 -2.60 9.52
CA GLY A 96 -2.60 -2.68 8.48
C GLY A 96 -2.06 -2.83 7.06
N ILE A 97 -0.80 -3.26 6.89
CA ILE A 97 -0.25 -3.69 5.59
C ILE A 97 -0.90 -5.01 5.13
N GLU A 98 -1.36 -5.87 6.05
CA GLU A 98 -1.90 -7.20 5.72
C GLU A 98 -3.12 -7.16 4.81
N LYS A 99 -4.02 -6.19 4.96
CA LYS A 99 -5.20 -6.04 4.09
C LYS A 99 -4.84 -5.73 2.62
N TYR A 100 -3.64 -5.22 2.34
CA TYR A 100 -3.20 -4.85 0.97
C TYR A 100 -2.48 -5.98 0.20
N LYS A 101 -1.97 -7.01 0.88
CA LYS A 101 -1.44 -8.21 0.18
C LYS A 101 -2.56 -9.07 -0.43
N GLY A 102 -3.75 -9.08 0.18
CA GLY A 102 -4.92 -9.81 -0.34
C GLY A 102 -5.49 -9.22 -1.63
N LYS A 103 -5.57 -7.88 -1.76
CA LYS A 103 -6.13 -7.20 -2.94
C LYS A 103 -5.21 -7.24 -4.17
N SER A 104 -3.89 -7.25 -3.97
CA SER A 104 -2.91 -7.33 -5.07
C SER A 104 -2.78 -8.76 -5.63
N ALA A 105 -2.97 -9.79 -4.79
CA ALA A 105 -3.13 -11.17 -5.24
C ALA A 105 -4.47 -11.39 -5.96
N ALA A 106 -5.56 -10.80 -5.46
CA ALA A 106 -6.89 -10.89 -6.08
C ALA A 106 -6.94 -10.21 -7.47
N LYS A 107 -6.38 -8.99 -7.62
CA LYS A 107 -6.27 -8.32 -8.93
C LYS A 107 -5.40 -9.09 -9.93
N LYS A 108 -4.37 -9.81 -9.45
CA LYS A 108 -3.51 -10.67 -10.29
C LYS A 108 -4.22 -11.98 -10.70
N LYS A 109 -5.18 -12.44 -9.89
CA LYS A 109 -6.04 -13.59 -10.18
C LYS A 109 -7.14 -13.22 -11.19
N GLU A 110 -7.79 -12.06 -11.03
CA GLU A 110 -8.79 -11.53 -11.98
C GLU A 110 -8.21 -11.19 -13.35
N LYS A 111 -7.02 -10.59 -13.43
CA LYS A 111 -6.35 -10.36 -14.72
C LYS A 111 -5.96 -11.65 -15.44
N LYS A 112 -5.65 -12.73 -14.70
CA LYS A 112 -5.36 -14.05 -15.29
C LYS A 112 -6.62 -14.78 -15.73
N SER A 113 -7.75 -14.65 -15.03
CA SER A 113 -9.02 -15.27 -15.46
C SER A 113 -9.63 -14.55 -16.66
N ALA A 114 -9.56 -13.21 -16.74
CA ALA A 114 -10.04 -12.45 -17.91
C ALA A 114 -9.24 -12.73 -19.19
N ALA A 115 -7.93 -13.02 -19.07
CA ALA A 115 -7.09 -13.43 -20.20
C ALA A 115 -7.36 -14.89 -20.65
N ALA A 116 -7.83 -15.75 -19.74
CA ALA A 116 -8.19 -17.13 -20.04
C ALA A 116 -9.59 -17.24 -20.68
N ASP A 117 -10.55 -16.43 -20.24
CA ASP A 117 -11.90 -16.40 -20.85
C ASP A 117 -11.89 -15.81 -22.27
N SER A 118 -11.08 -14.78 -22.53
CA SER A 118 -10.97 -14.20 -23.88
C SER A 118 -10.32 -15.14 -24.91
N ALA A 119 -9.45 -16.06 -24.48
CA ALA A 119 -8.87 -17.10 -25.34
C ALA A 119 -9.86 -18.25 -25.64
N LYS A 120 -10.79 -18.54 -24.71
CA LYS A 120 -11.79 -19.59 -24.86
C LYS A 120 -13.01 -19.17 -25.69
N VAL A 121 -13.33 -17.87 -25.71
CA VAL A 121 -14.39 -17.32 -26.58
C VAL A 121 -13.95 -17.26 -28.05
N LYS A 122 -12.68 -16.94 -28.34
CA LYS A 122 -12.15 -16.93 -29.72
C LYS A 122 -12.03 -18.31 -30.38
N THR A 123 -11.93 -19.37 -29.59
CA THR A 123 -11.84 -20.75 -30.11
C THR A 123 -13.20 -21.38 -30.39
N LYS A 124 -14.28 -20.88 -29.76
CA LYS A 124 -15.65 -21.30 -30.08
C LYS A 124 -16.23 -20.59 -31.30
N SER A 125 -15.95 -19.31 -31.51
CA SER A 125 -16.52 -18.54 -32.62
C SER A 125 -16.03 -18.98 -34.01
N VAL A 126 -14.90 -19.67 -34.11
CA VAL A 126 -14.36 -20.16 -35.40
C VAL A 126 -14.92 -21.54 -35.77
N ALA A 127 -15.49 -22.28 -34.82
CA ALA A 127 -16.02 -23.63 -35.08
C ALA A 127 -17.49 -23.64 -35.52
N GLU A 128 -18.22 -22.53 -35.37
CA GLU A 128 -19.66 -22.43 -35.69
C GLU A 128 -19.94 -21.81 -37.08
N GLU A 129 -18.93 -21.26 -37.75
CA GLU A 129 -19.06 -20.64 -39.10
C GLU A 129 -18.72 -21.59 -40.27
N ALA A 130 -18.37 -22.86 -40.00
CA ALA A 130 -17.91 -23.82 -41.02
C ALA A 130 -18.97 -24.85 -41.47
N ASP A 131 -20.21 -24.80 -40.98
CA ASP A 131 -21.26 -25.76 -41.36
C ASP A 131 -22.57 -25.06 -41.78
N SER A 132 -22.57 -24.49 -42.98
CA SER A 132 -23.81 -24.27 -43.74
C SER A 132 -23.52 -24.37 -45.25
N PRO A 133 -23.99 -25.41 -45.96
CA PRO A 133 -23.67 -25.64 -47.37
C PRO A 133 -24.44 -24.71 -48.31
N GLN A 134 -23.72 -24.19 -49.30
CA GLN A 134 -24.22 -23.35 -50.41
C GLN A 134 -25.26 -24.10 -51.26
N LYS A 135 -26.38 -23.43 -51.56
CA LYS A 135 -27.27 -23.77 -52.67
C LYS A 135 -27.40 -22.55 -53.60
N VAL A 136 -27.35 -22.86 -54.88
CA VAL A 136 -27.05 -22.03 -56.07
C VAL A 136 -28.35 -21.45 -56.67
N GLU A 137 -28.20 -20.47 -57.57
CA GLU A 137 -29.14 -19.89 -58.57
C GLU A 137 -29.84 -18.58 -58.11
N GLU A 138 -29.89 -17.50 -58.88
CA GLU A 138 -29.77 -17.24 -60.34
C GLU A 138 -29.10 -15.87 -60.60
#